data_AF-A0A7K5FNC8-F1
#
_entry.id   AF-A0A7K5FNC8-F1
#
_cell.length_a   1.000
_cell.length_b   1.000
_cell.length_c   1.000
_cell.angle_alpha   90.00
_cell.angle_beta   90.00
_cell.angle_gamma   90.00
#
_symmetry.space_group_name_H-M   'P 1'
#
loop_
_entity.id
_entity.type
_entity.pdbx_description
1 polymer ?
#
loop_
_entity_poly.entity_id
_entity_poly.type
_entity_poly.pdbx_seq_one_letter_code
_entity_poly.pdbx_strand_id
1 'polypeptide(L)'
;PEPSALAVSVPKTIGAELIELVRRNTHLSYELSRVAIGVVIGHIQTSIPATSSIMEQILISLVESKNLSAGLPSGQICHDEQRLEVIFADLARHKDDAQQRSWALYEDENVICCYLEELLRILTDADPEVCKKMCKKNEFESVLSLVAYYQMEHRVPLRLLLLKCFGAMCNLDAAVISTLVNSVLPMELARDMQTHTQDHQKMCYSALVLAMMFSMGEPLPYHHYEHLNSQFVQFLLDVIEDGLPSDTTDQLPDLFVNVLLAFNLHIPVPEHSVIMTTISKHSNVKTFTEKLLLLLNRGDDPVCIFKHQPQPPHSVLKFLQDIFASKDTASIFYHTDMMVLIDILVRQIADLSPGDKLRMEYLSLMHAIIRSTAYLQHQHRLSDLQGILQRILGEEEEDQQCQMDKLIILEIYKEFPEISPGTS
;
A
#
# COMPACT_ATOMS: atom_id res chain seq x y z
N PRO A 1 -16.19 20.30 -61.54
CA PRO A 1 -15.74 19.05 -60.89
C PRO A 1 -14.83 19.39 -59.71
N GLU A 2 -15.41 19.49 -58.51
CA GLU A 2 -14.64 19.53 -57.28
C GLU A 2 -13.85 18.22 -57.13
N PRO A 3 -12.56 18.25 -56.74
CA PRO A 3 -11.83 17.04 -56.46
C PRO A 3 -12.43 16.43 -55.19
N SER A 4 -12.92 15.20 -55.31
CA SER A 4 -13.37 14.38 -54.19
C SER A 4 -12.29 14.35 -53.12
N ALA A 5 -12.55 14.97 -51.97
CA ALA A 5 -11.71 14.83 -50.79
C ALA A 5 -11.67 13.35 -50.42
N LEU A 6 -10.53 12.69 -50.68
CA LEU A 6 -10.23 11.37 -50.14
C LEU A 6 -10.35 11.50 -48.63
N ALA A 7 -11.39 10.90 -48.04
CA ALA A 7 -11.55 10.86 -46.60
C ALA A 7 -10.34 10.10 -46.02
N VAL A 8 -9.36 10.83 -45.49
CA VAL A 8 -8.19 10.25 -44.84
C VAL A 8 -8.68 9.60 -43.55
N SER A 9 -8.81 8.28 -43.54
CA SER A 9 -9.19 7.53 -42.35
C SER A 9 -7.97 7.29 -41.47
N VAL A 10 -7.94 7.89 -40.28
CA VAL A 10 -6.90 7.61 -39.29
C VAL A 10 -7.15 6.23 -38.66
N PRO A 11 -6.15 5.31 -38.65
CA PRO A 11 -6.28 4.03 -37.97
C PRO A 11 -6.55 4.23 -36.48
N LYS A 12 -7.49 3.46 -35.91
CA LYS A 12 -7.81 3.55 -34.48
C LYS A 12 -6.64 3.15 -33.56
N THR A 13 -5.68 2.39 -34.08
CA THR A 13 -4.49 1.88 -33.37
C THR A 13 -3.29 2.82 -33.45
N ILE A 14 -3.37 3.92 -34.20
CA ILE A 14 -2.23 4.79 -34.47
C ILE A 14 -1.61 5.36 -33.18
N GLY A 15 -2.43 5.64 -32.16
CA GLY A 15 -1.93 6.13 -30.87
C GLY A 15 -1.01 5.11 -30.18
N ALA A 16 -1.43 3.85 -30.11
CA ALA A 16 -0.64 2.78 -29.52
C ALA A 16 0.66 2.51 -30.32
N GLU A 17 0.57 2.54 -31.65
CA GLU A 17 1.74 2.36 -32.54
C GLU A 17 2.76 3.49 -32.35
N LEU A 18 2.32 4.74 -32.26
CA LEU A 18 3.21 5.88 -32.03
C LEU A 18 3.87 5.81 -30.65
N ILE A 19 3.13 5.42 -29.61
CA ILE A 19 3.70 5.23 -28.27
C ILE A 19 4.81 4.18 -28.31
N GLU A 20 4.55 3.02 -28.92
CA GLU A 20 5.54 1.94 -29.04
C GLU A 20 6.79 2.41 -29.82
N LEU A 21 6.60 3.11 -30.93
CA LEU A 21 7.70 3.64 -31.74
C LEU A 21 8.55 4.65 -30.96
N VAL A 22 7.92 5.58 -30.23
CA VAL A 22 8.65 6.57 -29.42
C VAL A 22 9.40 5.87 -28.30
N ARG A 23 8.76 4.96 -27.55
CA ARG A 23 9.40 4.20 -26.47
C ARG A 23 10.62 3.43 -26.96
N ARG A 24 10.48 2.67 -28.04
CA ARG A 24 11.55 1.85 -28.61
C ARG A 24 12.77 2.65 -29.03
N ASN A 25 12.56 3.86 -29.54
CA ASN A 25 13.65 4.69 -30.09
C ASN A 25 14.21 5.72 -29.10
N THR A 26 13.51 6.01 -28.00
CA THR A 26 13.90 7.07 -27.05
C THR A 26 14.08 6.60 -25.61
N HIS A 27 13.66 5.38 -25.29
CA HIS A 27 13.64 4.83 -23.92
C HIS A 27 12.81 5.67 -22.92
N LEU A 28 11.90 6.51 -23.40
CA LEU A 28 10.95 7.22 -22.56
C LEU A 28 9.93 6.26 -21.91
N SER A 29 9.46 6.62 -20.71
CA SER A 29 8.35 5.89 -20.06
C SER A 29 7.05 6.02 -20.86
N TYR A 30 6.06 5.19 -20.55
CA TYR A 30 4.81 5.11 -21.33
C TYR A 30 4.08 6.46 -21.26
N GLU A 31 3.99 7.01 -20.06
CA GLU A 31 3.39 8.32 -19.82
C GLU A 31 4.18 9.46 -20.46
N LEU A 32 5.52 9.45 -20.37
CA LEU A 32 6.35 10.48 -21.02
C LEU A 32 6.26 10.41 -22.55
N SER A 33 6.16 9.21 -23.13
CA SER A 33 5.97 9.01 -24.56
C SER A 33 4.61 9.56 -25.01
N ARG A 34 3.55 9.28 -24.24
CA ARG A 34 2.20 9.81 -24.49
C ARG A 34 2.18 11.34 -24.43
N VAL A 35 2.82 11.93 -23.42
CA VAL A 35 2.94 13.39 -23.28
C VAL A 35 3.73 13.99 -24.44
N ALA A 36 4.88 13.41 -24.81
CA ALA A 36 5.70 13.90 -25.90
C ALA A 36 4.94 13.92 -27.24
N ILE A 37 4.23 12.82 -27.55
CA ILE A 37 3.40 12.74 -28.76
C ILE A 37 2.27 13.78 -28.69
N GLY A 38 1.57 13.88 -27.54
CA GLY A 38 0.49 14.83 -27.35
C GLY A 38 0.91 16.29 -27.55
N VAL A 39 2.09 16.67 -27.05
CA VAL A 39 2.65 18.02 -27.21
C VAL A 39 2.99 18.30 -28.67
N VAL A 40 3.67 17.38 -29.35
CA VAL A 40 4.07 17.55 -30.76
C VAL A 40 2.83 17.63 -31.66
N ILE A 41 1.88 16.71 -31.51
CA ILE A 41 0.66 16.66 -32.32
C ILE A 41 -0.25 17.85 -32.03
N GLY A 42 -0.40 18.25 -30.76
CA GLY A 42 -1.17 19.44 -30.39
C GLY A 42 -0.58 20.73 -30.97
N HIS A 43 0.75 20.85 -31.00
CA HIS A 43 1.40 22.00 -31.63
C HIS A 43 1.21 22.02 -33.15
N ILE A 44 1.26 20.85 -33.81
CA ILE A 44 0.97 20.74 -35.25
C ILE A 44 -0.49 21.10 -35.55
N GLN A 45 -1.43 20.62 -34.73
CA GLN A 45 -2.86 20.91 -34.87
C GLN A 45 -3.14 22.41 -34.83
N THR A 46 -2.51 23.12 -33.88
CA THR A 46 -2.68 24.57 -33.70
C THR A 46 -1.97 25.40 -34.77
N SER A 47 -0.82 24.94 -35.25
CA SER A 47 0.00 25.67 -36.23
C SER A 47 -0.43 25.43 -37.68
N ILE A 48 -1.10 24.30 -37.97
CA ILE A 48 -1.49 23.90 -39.32
C ILE A 48 -2.99 23.58 -39.36
N PRO A 49 -3.87 24.57 -39.62
CA PRO A 49 -5.33 24.38 -39.59
C PRO A 49 -5.84 23.30 -40.55
N ALA A 50 -5.14 23.09 -41.68
CA ALA A 50 -5.51 22.10 -42.69
C ALA A 50 -5.43 20.64 -42.19
N THR A 51 -4.64 20.34 -41.16
CA THR A 51 -4.49 18.99 -40.59
C THR A 51 -5.26 18.81 -39.28
N SER A 52 -6.01 19.82 -38.85
CA SER A 52 -6.63 19.87 -37.51
C SER A 52 -7.49 18.65 -37.19
N SER A 53 -8.36 18.23 -38.12
CA SER A 53 -9.27 17.10 -37.93
C SER A 53 -8.54 15.76 -37.83
N ILE A 54 -7.46 15.58 -38.59
CA ILE A 54 -6.62 14.36 -38.55
C ILE A 54 -5.85 14.30 -37.24
N MET A 55 -5.25 15.42 -36.82
CA MET A 55 -4.49 15.49 -35.57
C MET A 55 -5.40 15.27 -34.34
N GLU A 56 -6.62 15.79 -34.37
CA GLU A 56 -7.63 15.53 -33.33
C GLU A 56 -7.96 14.04 -33.23
N GLN A 57 -8.15 13.34 -34.34
CA GLN A 57 -8.39 11.89 -34.34
C GLN A 57 -7.22 11.09 -33.76
N ILE A 58 -5.98 11.52 -34.02
CA ILE A 58 -4.78 10.88 -33.42
C ILE A 58 -4.73 11.15 -31.91
N LEU A 59 -5.02 12.37 -31.46
CA LEU A 59 -5.09 12.70 -30.03
C LEU A 59 -6.18 11.91 -29.31
N ILE A 60 -7.35 11.74 -29.94
CA ILE A 60 -8.42 10.88 -29.41
C ILE A 60 -7.94 9.43 -29.31
N SER A 61 -7.29 8.88 -30.35
CA SER A 61 -6.72 7.53 -30.34
C SER A 61 -5.68 7.32 -29.22
N LEU A 62 -4.85 8.32 -28.90
CA LEU A 62 -3.89 8.28 -27.79
C LEU A 62 -4.54 8.25 -26.40
N VAL A 63 -5.77 8.76 -26.28
CA VAL A 63 -6.54 8.72 -25.04
C VAL A 63 -7.35 7.41 -24.96
N GLU A 64 -7.95 7.00 -26.07
CA GLU A 64 -8.75 5.76 -26.16
C GLU A 64 -7.89 4.49 -26.05
N SER A 65 -6.61 4.53 -26.44
CA SER A 65 -5.66 3.42 -26.27
C SER A 65 -5.48 3.01 -24.81
N LYS A 66 -5.87 3.85 -23.84
CA LYS A 66 -5.87 3.52 -22.41
C LYS A 66 -6.99 2.55 -22.02
N ASN A 67 -8.10 2.55 -22.77
CA ASN A 67 -9.31 1.78 -22.47
C ASN A 67 -9.42 0.50 -23.31
N LEU A 68 -8.76 0.49 -24.45
CA LEU A 68 -8.68 -0.66 -25.31
C LEU A 68 -7.46 -1.48 -24.92
N SER A 69 -7.67 -2.59 -24.23
CA SER A 69 -6.77 -3.75 -24.23
C SER A 69 -6.52 -4.34 -25.63
N ALA A 70 -7.01 -3.66 -26.69
CA ALA A 70 -6.73 -3.98 -28.07
C ALA A 70 -5.27 -3.64 -28.31
N GLY A 71 -4.45 -4.69 -28.27
CA GLY A 71 -3.06 -4.62 -28.68
C GLY A 71 -2.88 -4.00 -30.06
N LEU A 72 -1.62 -3.75 -30.39
CA LEU A 72 -1.18 -3.41 -31.74
C LEU A 72 -1.90 -4.30 -32.77
N PRO A 73 -2.20 -3.78 -33.98
CA PRO A 73 -2.95 -4.53 -34.99
C PRO A 73 -2.41 -5.95 -35.19
N SER A 74 -3.33 -6.90 -35.42
CA SER A 74 -3.08 -8.36 -35.42
C SER A 74 -1.71 -8.75 -35.99
N GLY A 75 -0.79 -9.14 -35.10
CA GLY A 75 0.53 -9.69 -35.44
C GLY A 75 1.73 -8.89 -34.92
N GLN A 76 1.56 -7.64 -34.46
CA GLN A 76 2.62 -6.92 -33.76
C GLN A 76 2.55 -7.21 -32.26
N ILE A 77 3.58 -7.85 -31.73
CA ILE A 77 3.72 -8.08 -30.28
C ILE A 77 4.44 -6.87 -29.69
N CYS A 78 3.94 -6.34 -28.58
CA CYS A 78 4.61 -5.25 -27.85
C CYS A 78 6.02 -5.69 -27.45
N HIS A 79 7.03 -4.82 -27.64
CA HIS A 79 8.40 -5.14 -27.30
C HIS A 79 8.55 -5.51 -25.82
N ASP A 80 7.89 -4.77 -24.93
CA ASP A 80 7.95 -5.01 -23.49
C ASP A 80 7.32 -6.35 -23.11
N GLU A 81 6.26 -6.78 -23.80
CA GLU A 81 5.65 -8.12 -23.61
C GLU A 81 6.65 -9.24 -23.95
N GLN A 82 7.34 -9.11 -25.11
CA GLN A 82 8.36 -10.09 -25.51
C GLN A 82 9.53 -10.13 -24.53
N ARG A 83 10.00 -8.97 -24.08
CA ARG A 83 11.10 -8.89 -23.10
C ARG A 83 10.70 -9.52 -21.77
N LEU A 84 9.49 -9.25 -21.27
CA LEU A 84 9.00 -9.89 -20.05
C LEU A 84 8.92 -11.41 -20.20
N GLU A 85 8.47 -11.93 -21.35
CA GLU A 85 8.42 -13.38 -21.60
C GLU A 85 9.81 -14.01 -21.55
N VAL A 86 10.82 -13.36 -22.16
CA VAL A 86 12.22 -13.82 -22.11
C VAL A 86 12.76 -13.78 -20.69
N ILE A 87 12.61 -12.63 -19.99
CA ILE A 87 13.15 -12.44 -18.64
C ILE A 87 12.54 -13.45 -17.67
N PHE A 88 11.22 -13.63 -17.66
CA PHE A 88 10.58 -14.58 -16.75
C PHE A 88 10.98 -16.03 -17.06
N ALA A 89 11.11 -16.39 -18.34
CA ALA A 89 11.56 -17.73 -18.71
C ALA A 89 13.01 -17.99 -18.29
N ASP A 90 13.91 -17.03 -18.48
CA ASP A 90 15.32 -17.19 -18.14
C ASP A 90 15.54 -17.18 -16.62
N LEU A 91 14.85 -16.31 -15.86
CA LEU A 91 14.91 -16.33 -14.40
C LEU A 91 14.33 -17.63 -13.82
N ALA A 92 13.26 -18.19 -14.43
CA ALA A 92 12.74 -19.49 -14.02
C ALA A 92 13.75 -20.63 -14.29
N ARG A 93 14.47 -20.59 -15.43
CA ARG A 93 15.55 -21.54 -15.71
C ARG A 93 16.70 -21.43 -14.71
N HIS A 94 17.15 -20.21 -14.40
CA HIS A 94 18.20 -19.98 -13.40
C HIS A 94 17.81 -20.52 -12.02
N LYS A 95 16.54 -20.40 -11.62
CA LYS A 95 16.00 -21.04 -10.41
C LYS A 95 16.10 -22.57 -10.47
N ASP A 96 15.66 -23.18 -11.57
CA ASP A 96 15.70 -24.64 -11.74
C ASP A 96 17.16 -25.16 -11.75
N ASP A 97 18.08 -24.41 -12.36
CA ASP A 97 19.53 -24.70 -12.36
C ASP A 97 20.14 -24.58 -10.95
N ALA A 98 19.77 -23.55 -10.19
CA ALA A 98 20.22 -23.37 -8.81
C ALA A 98 19.79 -24.53 -7.90
N GLN A 99 18.61 -25.10 -8.17
CA GLN A 99 18.12 -26.29 -7.47
C GLN A 99 18.92 -27.55 -7.83
N GLN A 100 19.51 -27.62 -9.03
CA GLN A 100 20.21 -28.81 -9.54
C GLN A 100 21.74 -28.74 -9.45
N ARG A 101 22.36 -27.54 -9.40
CA ARG A 101 23.82 -27.36 -9.50
C ARG A 101 24.34 -26.24 -8.60
N SER A 102 25.26 -26.58 -7.69
CA SER A 102 25.85 -25.64 -6.72
C SER A 102 27.10 -24.90 -7.21
N TRP A 103 27.73 -25.31 -8.31
CA TRP A 103 29.07 -24.82 -8.72
C TRP A 103 29.09 -23.69 -9.76
N ALA A 104 28.02 -23.48 -10.56
CA ALA A 104 27.98 -22.48 -11.64
C ALA A 104 27.43 -21.10 -11.22
N LEU A 105 26.96 -20.96 -9.97
CA LEU A 105 26.18 -19.81 -9.51
C LEU A 105 26.95 -18.49 -9.45
N TYR A 106 28.29 -18.52 -9.44
CA TYR A 106 29.12 -17.33 -9.26
C TYR A 106 29.46 -16.57 -10.55
N GLU A 107 29.36 -17.19 -11.72
CA GLU A 107 29.70 -16.51 -13.00
C GLU A 107 28.53 -15.71 -13.60
N ASP A 108 27.29 -15.96 -13.15
CA ASP A 108 26.08 -15.38 -13.74
C ASP A 108 25.50 -14.19 -12.97
N GLU A 109 26.10 -13.75 -11.85
CA GLU A 109 25.51 -12.68 -11.01
C GLU A 109 25.22 -11.40 -11.83
N ASN A 110 26.17 -10.97 -12.64
CA ASN A 110 26.00 -9.79 -13.49
C ASN A 110 24.87 -9.99 -14.54
N VAL A 111 24.71 -11.20 -15.06
CA VAL A 111 23.66 -11.52 -16.04
C VAL A 111 22.29 -11.44 -15.37
N ILE A 112 22.16 -12.03 -14.18
CA ILE A 112 20.91 -11.99 -13.40
C ILE A 112 20.61 -10.56 -12.95
N CYS A 113 21.61 -9.79 -12.53
CA CYS A 113 21.47 -8.36 -12.23
C CYS A 113 20.87 -7.62 -13.43
N CYS A 114 21.44 -7.77 -14.64
CA CYS A 114 20.92 -7.14 -15.84
C CYS A 114 19.45 -7.52 -16.12
N TYR A 115 19.09 -8.79 -15.94
CA TYR A 115 17.70 -9.24 -16.11
C TYR A 115 16.75 -8.62 -15.09
N LEU A 116 17.14 -8.55 -13.81
CA LEU A 116 16.33 -7.96 -12.75
C LEU A 116 16.22 -6.44 -12.87
N GLU A 117 17.29 -5.75 -13.28
CA GLU A 117 17.27 -4.32 -13.57
C GLU A 117 16.37 -4.01 -14.76
N GLU A 118 16.44 -4.81 -15.83
CA GLU A 118 15.54 -4.68 -16.97
C GLU A 118 14.09 -4.97 -16.58
N LEU A 119 13.85 -6.02 -15.78
CA LEU A 119 12.53 -6.34 -15.25
C LEU A 119 11.95 -5.17 -14.46
N LEU A 120 12.72 -4.63 -13.51
CA LEU A 120 12.30 -3.49 -12.70
C LEU A 120 11.96 -2.27 -13.56
N ARG A 121 12.81 -1.97 -14.56
CA ARG A 121 12.57 -0.87 -15.51
C ARG A 121 11.28 -1.08 -16.28
N ILE A 122 11.03 -2.27 -16.80
CA ILE A 122 9.79 -2.56 -17.53
C ILE A 122 8.57 -2.45 -16.60
N LEU A 123 8.61 -3.04 -15.41
CA LEU A 123 7.51 -2.98 -14.44
C LEU A 123 7.17 -1.55 -13.98
N THR A 124 8.14 -0.63 -14.04
CA THR A 124 7.97 0.77 -13.60
C THR A 124 7.57 1.69 -14.77
N ASP A 125 8.18 1.51 -15.94
CA ASP A 125 8.10 2.49 -17.04
C ASP A 125 7.21 2.05 -18.20
N ALA A 126 6.86 0.77 -18.31
CA ALA A 126 6.04 0.24 -19.39
C ALA A 126 4.53 0.42 -19.17
N ASP A 127 3.75 -0.01 -20.16
CA ASP A 127 2.30 -0.02 -20.05
C ASP A 127 1.87 -0.94 -18.89
N PRO A 128 1.20 -0.42 -17.85
CA PRO A 128 0.77 -1.23 -16.71
C PRO A 128 -0.14 -2.40 -17.10
N GLU A 129 -0.92 -2.31 -18.18
CA GLU A 129 -1.76 -3.41 -18.65
C GLU A 129 -0.95 -4.58 -19.20
N VAL A 130 0.17 -4.29 -19.88
CA VAL A 130 1.10 -5.33 -20.38
C VAL A 130 1.75 -6.04 -19.20
N CYS A 131 2.27 -5.29 -18.23
CA CYS A 131 2.88 -5.86 -17.03
C CYS A 131 1.87 -6.70 -16.24
N LYS A 132 0.64 -6.20 -16.03
CA LYS A 132 -0.44 -6.95 -15.37
C LYS A 132 -0.76 -8.25 -16.10
N LYS A 133 -0.94 -8.20 -17.42
CA LYS A 133 -1.23 -9.39 -18.24
C LYS A 133 -0.13 -10.44 -18.09
N MET A 134 1.12 -10.02 -18.13
CA MET A 134 2.27 -10.92 -18.00
C MET A 134 2.41 -11.49 -16.59
N CYS A 135 2.22 -10.68 -15.54
CA CYS A 135 2.21 -11.16 -14.16
C CYS A 135 1.07 -12.13 -13.86
N LYS A 136 -0.09 -11.99 -14.52
CA LYS A 136 -1.28 -12.85 -14.34
C LYS A 136 -1.27 -14.11 -15.21
N LYS A 137 -0.33 -14.25 -16.15
CA LYS A 137 -0.24 -15.39 -17.06
C LYS A 137 -0.07 -16.69 -16.26
N ASN A 138 -0.77 -17.75 -16.69
CA ASN A 138 -0.73 -19.08 -16.08
C ASN A 138 -0.91 -19.07 -14.55
N GLU A 139 -1.96 -18.43 -14.04
CA GLU A 139 -2.23 -18.37 -12.59
C GLU A 139 -1.06 -17.78 -11.78
N PHE A 140 -0.45 -16.72 -12.31
CA PHE A 140 0.68 -16.03 -11.69
C PHE A 140 1.98 -16.85 -11.58
N GLU A 141 2.18 -17.82 -12.47
CA GLU A 141 3.37 -18.68 -12.53
C GLU A 141 4.68 -17.89 -12.45
N SER A 142 4.80 -16.78 -13.21
CA SER A 142 6.01 -15.95 -13.22
C SER A 142 6.29 -15.29 -11.87
N VAL A 143 5.24 -14.81 -11.19
CA VAL A 143 5.35 -14.18 -9.86
C VAL A 143 5.77 -15.23 -8.82
N LEU A 144 5.11 -16.40 -8.83
CA LEU A 144 5.42 -17.48 -7.91
C LEU A 144 6.82 -18.08 -8.15
N SER A 145 7.27 -18.16 -9.40
CA SER A 145 8.61 -18.60 -9.74
C SER A 145 9.67 -17.62 -9.20
N LEU A 146 9.41 -16.31 -9.27
CA LEU A 146 10.29 -15.30 -8.67
C LEU A 146 10.33 -15.39 -7.14
N VAL A 147 9.20 -15.67 -6.48
CA VAL A 147 9.17 -15.91 -5.03
C VAL A 147 10.02 -17.13 -4.66
N ALA A 148 9.87 -18.23 -5.39
CA ALA A 148 10.68 -19.43 -5.19
C ALA A 148 12.18 -19.16 -5.44
N TYR A 149 12.50 -18.34 -6.44
CA TYR A 149 13.87 -17.90 -6.70
C TYR A 149 14.43 -17.05 -5.55
N TYR A 150 13.66 -16.11 -5.01
CA TYR A 150 14.06 -15.30 -3.85
C TYR A 150 14.42 -16.16 -2.63
N GLN A 151 13.67 -17.24 -2.40
CA GLN A 151 13.93 -18.17 -1.29
C GLN A 151 15.28 -18.89 -1.41
N MET A 152 15.70 -19.22 -2.64
CA MET A 152 16.96 -19.92 -2.92
C MET A 152 18.15 -18.95 -3.06
N GLU A 153 17.90 -17.70 -3.42
CA GLU A 153 18.94 -16.70 -3.62
C GLU A 153 19.53 -16.26 -2.28
N HIS A 154 20.85 -16.14 -2.17
CA HIS A 154 21.55 -15.73 -0.95
C HIS A 154 22.28 -14.39 -1.12
N ARG A 155 22.53 -13.96 -2.36
CA ARG A 155 23.26 -12.73 -2.67
C ARG A 155 22.39 -11.51 -2.41
N VAL A 156 22.85 -10.64 -1.52
CA VAL A 156 22.14 -9.42 -1.11
C VAL A 156 21.79 -8.50 -2.29
N PRO A 157 22.68 -8.24 -3.28
CA PRO A 157 22.34 -7.38 -4.41
C PRO A 157 21.14 -7.88 -5.24
N LEU A 158 21.08 -9.19 -5.50
CA LEU A 158 19.98 -9.81 -6.24
C LEU A 158 18.69 -9.84 -5.43
N ARG A 159 18.76 -10.18 -4.13
CA ARG A 159 17.60 -10.07 -3.22
C ARG A 159 17.04 -8.66 -3.20
N LEU A 160 17.90 -7.64 -3.17
CA LEU A 160 17.47 -6.24 -3.18
C LEU A 160 16.75 -5.87 -4.48
N LEU A 161 17.25 -6.32 -5.64
CA LEU A 161 16.57 -6.11 -6.92
C LEU A 161 15.23 -6.85 -7.00
N LEU A 162 15.16 -8.08 -6.49
CA LEU A 162 13.91 -8.84 -6.38
C LEU A 162 12.88 -8.13 -5.50
N LEU A 163 13.28 -7.60 -4.34
CA LEU A 163 12.40 -6.81 -3.46
C LEU A 163 11.83 -5.59 -4.19
N LYS A 164 12.67 -4.88 -4.96
CA LYS A 164 12.21 -3.75 -5.79
C LYS A 164 11.22 -4.20 -6.86
N CYS A 165 11.47 -5.35 -7.51
CA CYS A 165 10.54 -5.93 -8.49
C CYS A 165 9.20 -6.30 -7.82
N PHE A 166 9.21 -6.92 -6.64
CA PHE A 166 7.97 -7.22 -5.91
C PHE A 166 7.21 -5.95 -5.53
N GLY A 167 7.91 -4.90 -5.06
CA GLY A 167 7.28 -3.60 -4.81
C GLY A 167 6.64 -2.99 -6.06
N ALA A 168 7.34 -3.04 -7.20
CA ALA A 168 6.79 -2.59 -8.49
C ALA A 168 5.56 -3.43 -8.91
N MET A 169 5.60 -4.74 -8.69
CA MET A 169 4.48 -5.64 -8.94
C MET A 169 3.26 -5.34 -8.05
N CYS A 170 3.45 -5.02 -6.77
CA CYS A 170 2.37 -4.62 -5.87
C CYS A 170 1.65 -3.36 -6.35
N ASN A 171 2.35 -2.44 -7.04
CA ASN A 171 1.75 -1.24 -7.60
C ASN A 171 0.83 -1.52 -8.81
N LEU A 172 0.99 -2.66 -9.49
CA LEU A 172 0.25 -2.97 -10.71
C LEU A 172 -1.21 -3.34 -10.44
N ASP A 173 -1.47 -4.26 -9.50
CA ASP A 173 -2.80 -4.84 -9.30
C ASP A 173 -2.93 -5.52 -7.93
N ALA A 174 -4.08 -5.34 -7.28
CA ALA A 174 -4.37 -6.00 -6.01
C ALA A 174 -4.31 -7.53 -6.08
N ALA A 175 -4.66 -8.14 -7.21
CA ALA A 175 -4.59 -9.60 -7.32
C ALA A 175 -3.15 -10.12 -7.24
N VAL A 176 -2.16 -9.31 -7.64
CA VAL A 176 -0.75 -9.66 -7.48
C VAL A 176 -0.34 -9.59 -6.00
N ILE A 177 -0.84 -8.60 -5.26
CA ILE A 177 -0.67 -8.53 -3.80
C ILE A 177 -1.25 -9.79 -3.15
N SER A 178 -2.48 -10.17 -3.52
CA SER A 178 -3.11 -11.41 -3.05
C SER A 178 -2.29 -12.65 -3.35
N THR A 179 -1.70 -12.77 -4.55
CA THR A 179 -0.79 -13.89 -4.85
C THR A 179 0.45 -13.86 -3.97
N LEU A 180 1.09 -12.71 -3.81
CA LEU A 180 2.31 -12.57 -3.03
C LEU A 180 2.06 -12.88 -1.55
N VAL A 181 0.97 -12.37 -0.97
CA VAL A 181 0.68 -12.55 0.46
C VAL A 181 0.33 -14.00 0.79
N ASN A 182 -0.31 -14.72 -0.14
CA ASN A 182 -0.63 -16.13 0.02
C ASN A 182 0.55 -17.06 -0.30
N SER A 183 1.66 -16.52 -0.83
CA SER A 183 2.89 -17.26 -1.08
C SER A 183 3.75 -17.41 0.19
N VAL A 184 4.91 -18.06 0.06
CA VAL A 184 5.91 -18.18 1.14
C VAL A 184 6.64 -16.86 1.44
N LEU A 185 6.53 -15.84 0.57
CA LEU A 185 7.29 -14.60 0.66
C LEU A 185 7.19 -13.88 2.02
N PRO A 186 6.00 -13.69 2.65
CA PRO A 186 5.93 -13.01 3.96
C PRO A 186 6.74 -13.71 5.04
N MET A 187 6.70 -15.05 5.08
CA MET A 187 7.45 -15.85 6.04
C MET A 187 8.95 -15.75 5.80
N GLU A 188 9.37 -15.81 4.53
CA GLU A 188 10.79 -15.66 4.16
C GLU A 188 11.32 -14.28 4.54
N LEU A 189 10.54 -13.21 4.31
CA LEU A 189 10.92 -11.85 4.71
C LEU A 189 11.02 -11.71 6.23
N ALA A 190 10.04 -12.21 6.98
CA ALA A 190 10.07 -12.17 8.44
C ALA A 190 11.30 -12.90 9.00
N ARG A 191 11.57 -14.12 8.49
CA ARG A 191 12.75 -14.91 8.86
C ARG A 191 14.06 -14.19 8.49
N ASP A 192 14.15 -13.64 7.29
CA ASP A 192 15.35 -12.93 6.80
C ASP A 192 15.63 -11.66 7.60
N MET A 193 14.59 -10.91 8.02
CA MET A 193 14.72 -9.72 8.86
C MET A 193 15.26 -10.04 10.25
N GLN A 194 14.82 -11.15 10.86
CA GLN A 194 15.29 -11.58 12.19
C GLN A 194 16.70 -12.18 12.16
N THR A 195 17.13 -12.76 11.04
CA THR A 195 18.41 -13.47 10.92
C THR A 195 19.55 -12.58 10.42
N HIS A 196 19.29 -11.69 9.45
CA HIS A 196 20.32 -10.87 8.81
C HIS A 196 20.12 -9.39 9.14
N THR A 197 20.39 -9.01 10.39
CA THR A 197 20.12 -7.65 10.88
C THR A 197 21.16 -6.58 10.50
N GLN A 198 22.27 -7.00 9.89
CA GLN A 198 23.40 -6.13 9.57
C GLN A 198 23.19 -5.33 8.27
N ASP A 199 22.42 -5.89 7.32
CA ASP A 199 22.16 -5.26 6.02
C ASP A 199 21.00 -4.27 6.10
N HIS A 200 21.28 -3.04 6.55
CA HIS A 200 20.29 -1.98 6.73
C HIS A 200 19.40 -1.78 5.48
N GLN A 201 20.00 -1.61 4.30
CA GLN A 201 19.23 -1.36 3.08
C GLN A 201 18.27 -2.52 2.74
N LYS A 202 18.74 -3.76 2.83
CA LYS A 202 17.89 -4.94 2.59
C LYS A 202 16.74 -4.97 3.60
N MET A 203 17.02 -4.69 4.87
CA MET A 203 15.99 -4.69 5.90
C MET A 203 14.90 -3.63 5.65
N CYS A 204 15.28 -2.42 5.25
CA CYS A 204 14.31 -1.37 4.90
C CYS A 204 13.41 -1.81 3.74
N TYR A 205 13.98 -2.40 2.69
CA TYR A 205 13.18 -2.91 1.56
C TYR A 205 12.32 -4.12 1.94
N SER A 206 12.81 -5.04 2.78
CA SER A 206 12.01 -6.15 3.29
C SER A 206 10.81 -5.66 4.09
N ALA A 207 11.01 -4.68 4.98
CA ALA A 207 9.92 -4.07 5.75
C ALA A 207 8.91 -3.34 4.85
N LEU A 208 9.40 -2.57 3.86
CA LEU A 208 8.56 -1.87 2.91
C LEU A 208 7.69 -2.84 2.08
N VAL A 209 8.30 -3.89 1.52
CA VAL A 209 7.57 -4.90 0.73
C VAL A 209 6.57 -5.66 1.61
N LEU A 210 6.94 -5.99 2.85
CA LEU A 210 6.03 -6.64 3.78
C LEU A 210 4.81 -5.76 4.12
N ALA A 211 5.03 -4.46 4.37
CA ALA A 211 3.95 -3.49 4.57
C ALA A 211 3.08 -3.33 3.31
N MET A 212 3.69 -3.27 2.13
CA MET A 212 2.96 -3.24 0.84
C MET A 212 2.06 -4.47 0.67
N MET A 213 2.55 -5.66 1.04
CA MET A 213 1.79 -6.90 0.90
C MET A 213 0.61 -6.99 1.87
N PHE A 214 0.77 -6.51 3.11
CA PHE A 214 -0.32 -6.49 4.09
C PHE A 214 -1.27 -5.30 3.91
N SER A 215 -0.95 -4.34 3.05
CA SER A 215 -1.72 -3.10 2.89
C SER A 215 -3.18 -3.32 2.46
N MET A 216 -3.51 -4.43 1.80
CA MET A 216 -4.89 -4.73 1.38
C MET A 216 -5.77 -5.29 2.51
N GLY A 217 -5.21 -5.63 3.67
CA GLY A 217 -5.97 -6.13 4.82
C GLY A 217 -6.68 -7.48 4.57
N GLU A 218 -6.18 -8.30 3.65
CA GLU A 218 -6.74 -9.62 3.35
C GLU A 218 -6.26 -10.70 4.34
N PRO A 219 -7.09 -11.71 4.65
CA PRO A 219 -6.74 -12.72 5.63
C PRO A 219 -5.56 -13.58 5.17
N LEU A 220 -4.61 -13.80 6.09
CA LEU A 220 -3.42 -14.61 5.85
C LEU A 220 -3.66 -16.11 6.06
N PRO A 221 -2.96 -16.99 5.33
CA PRO A 221 -2.95 -18.42 5.63
C PRO A 221 -2.40 -18.71 7.04
N TYR A 222 -2.98 -19.70 7.73
CA TYR A 222 -2.64 -20.00 9.13
C TYR A 222 -1.16 -20.35 9.37
N HIS A 223 -0.51 -21.01 8.42
CA HIS A 223 0.90 -21.40 8.54
C HIS A 223 1.85 -20.19 8.53
N HIS A 224 1.42 -19.03 8.03
CA HIS A 224 2.22 -17.80 8.07
C HIS A 224 2.51 -17.36 9.50
N TYR A 225 1.58 -17.61 10.44
CA TYR A 225 1.76 -17.29 11.85
C TYR A 225 2.78 -18.19 12.56
N GLU A 226 3.34 -19.21 11.91
CA GLU A 226 4.51 -19.92 12.45
C GLU A 226 5.74 -19.01 12.51
N HIS A 227 5.88 -18.10 11.53
CA HIS A 227 6.98 -17.13 11.43
C HIS A 227 6.52 -15.71 11.84
N LEU A 228 5.29 -15.32 11.49
CA LEU A 228 4.66 -14.07 11.89
C LEU A 228 4.01 -14.19 13.28
N ASN A 229 4.80 -14.63 14.27
CA ASN A 229 4.35 -14.93 15.63
C ASN A 229 4.69 -13.80 16.62
N SER A 230 4.44 -14.01 17.92
CA SER A 230 4.76 -13.02 18.97
C SER A 230 6.24 -12.64 19.02
N GLN A 231 7.16 -13.53 18.65
CA GLN A 231 8.60 -13.22 18.60
C GLN A 231 8.92 -12.26 17.46
N PHE A 232 8.23 -12.39 16.33
CA PHE A 232 8.37 -11.43 15.22
C PHE A 232 7.82 -10.06 15.60
N VAL A 233 6.62 -10.01 16.19
CA VAL A 233 6.07 -8.74 16.70
C VAL A 233 6.99 -8.11 17.74
N GLN A 234 7.52 -8.91 18.67
CA GLN A 234 8.45 -8.41 19.68
C GLN A 234 9.72 -7.85 19.04
N PHE A 235 10.30 -8.54 18.06
CA PHE A 235 11.44 -8.04 17.31
C PHE A 235 11.16 -6.68 16.65
N LEU A 236 9.97 -6.50 16.05
CA LEU A 236 9.61 -5.20 15.47
C LEU A 236 9.52 -4.11 16.54
N LEU A 237 8.90 -4.40 17.69
CA LEU A 237 8.78 -3.46 18.81
C LEU A 237 10.16 -3.11 19.41
N ASP A 238 11.03 -4.09 19.62
CA ASP A 238 12.39 -3.87 20.14
C ASP A 238 13.18 -2.93 19.23
N VAL A 239 13.09 -3.09 17.90
CA VAL A 239 13.76 -2.21 16.95
C VAL A 239 13.13 -0.82 16.88
N ILE A 240 11.81 -0.70 17.12
CA ILE A 240 11.15 0.62 17.19
C ILE A 240 11.63 1.39 18.42
N GLU A 241 11.82 0.71 19.56
CA GLU A 241 12.20 1.34 20.83
C GLU A 241 13.70 1.59 20.96
N ASP A 242 14.51 0.57 20.65
CA ASP A 242 15.96 0.59 20.89
C ASP A 242 16.77 0.93 19.63
N GLY A 243 16.16 0.83 18.45
CA GLY A 243 16.85 0.96 17.17
C GLY A 243 17.78 -0.21 16.85
N LEU A 244 18.48 -0.12 15.72
CA LEU A 244 19.57 -1.03 15.38
C LEU A 244 20.87 -0.25 15.18
N PRO A 245 22.04 -0.76 15.61
CA PRO A 245 23.32 -0.12 15.34
C PRO A 245 23.63 0.06 13.85
N SER A 246 23.03 -0.77 12.99
CA SER A 246 23.16 -0.68 11.53
C SER A 246 22.30 0.43 10.92
N ASP A 247 21.29 0.93 11.63
CA ASP A 247 20.45 2.03 11.16
C ASP A 247 21.04 3.37 11.59
N THR A 248 21.78 4.00 10.67
CA THR A 248 22.34 5.35 10.87
C THR A 248 21.38 6.46 10.50
N THR A 249 20.21 6.12 9.93
CA THR A 249 19.26 7.06 9.35
C THR A 249 17.97 7.20 10.15
N ASP A 250 17.79 6.37 11.18
CA ASP A 250 16.59 6.23 12.01
C ASP A 250 15.30 6.01 11.18
N GLN A 251 15.43 5.41 9.99
CA GLN A 251 14.29 5.15 9.09
C GLN A 251 13.56 3.85 9.44
N LEU A 252 14.27 2.89 10.03
CA LEU A 252 13.74 1.56 10.27
C LEU A 252 12.61 1.53 11.31
N PRO A 253 12.66 2.31 12.41
CA PRO A 253 11.53 2.41 13.34
C PRO A 253 10.23 2.80 12.64
N ASP A 254 10.25 3.80 11.75
CA ASP A 254 9.05 4.24 11.03
C ASP A 254 8.52 3.16 10.07
N LEU A 255 9.42 2.45 9.37
CA LEU A 255 9.03 1.33 8.52
C LEU A 255 8.41 0.18 9.34
N PHE A 256 8.92 -0.11 10.52
CA PHE A 256 8.41 -1.18 11.37
C PHE A 256 7.06 -0.81 12.01
N VAL A 257 6.83 0.47 12.33
CA VAL A 257 5.49 0.96 12.67
C VAL A 257 4.52 0.68 11.51
N ASN A 258 4.91 0.98 10.27
CA ASN A 258 4.07 0.72 9.10
C ASN A 258 3.80 -0.77 8.90
N VAL A 259 4.78 -1.65 9.15
CA VAL A 259 4.58 -3.10 9.11
C VAL A 259 3.57 -3.55 10.18
N LEU A 260 3.66 -3.05 11.41
CA LEU A 260 2.71 -3.38 12.48
C LEU A 260 1.28 -2.91 12.14
N LEU A 261 1.15 -1.68 11.63
CA LEU A 261 -0.12 -1.13 11.18
C LEU A 261 -0.73 -1.98 10.07
N ALA A 262 0.06 -2.31 9.04
CA ALA A 262 -0.39 -3.11 7.91
C ALA A 262 -0.75 -4.55 8.33
N PHE A 263 0.09 -5.19 9.13
CA PHE A 263 -0.14 -6.54 9.63
C PHE A 263 -1.37 -6.65 10.54
N ASN A 264 -1.79 -5.55 11.17
CA ASN A 264 -3.00 -5.55 11.98
C ASN A 264 -4.28 -5.42 11.15
N LEU A 265 -4.23 -4.91 9.92
CA LEU A 265 -5.44 -4.57 9.13
C LEU A 265 -6.40 -5.74 8.94
N HIS A 266 -5.88 -6.94 8.66
CA HIS A 266 -6.70 -8.11 8.35
C HIS A 266 -7.28 -8.83 9.57
N ILE A 267 -6.93 -8.42 10.79
CA ILE A 267 -7.35 -9.09 12.03
C ILE A 267 -8.67 -8.47 12.52
N PRO A 268 -9.83 -9.16 12.44
CA PRO A 268 -11.11 -8.56 12.77
C PRO A 268 -11.39 -8.50 14.28
N VAL A 269 -10.78 -9.40 15.07
CA VAL A 269 -11.04 -9.53 16.51
C VAL A 269 -9.74 -9.25 17.27
N PRO A 270 -9.65 -8.16 18.07
CA PRO A 270 -8.43 -7.77 18.79
C PRO A 270 -7.89 -8.85 19.73
N GLU A 271 -8.77 -9.62 20.38
CA GLU A 271 -8.40 -10.70 21.31
C GLU A 271 -7.60 -11.83 20.65
N HIS A 272 -7.79 -12.03 19.34
CA HIS A 272 -7.05 -13.02 18.56
C HIS A 272 -5.80 -12.43 17.89
N SER A 273 -5.58 -11.12 18.05
CA SER A 273 -4.42 -10.46 17.45
C SER A 273 -3.15 -10.87 18.18
N VAL A 274 -2.22 -11.49 17.45
CA VAL A 274 -0.87 -11.76 17.93
C VAL A 274 -0.16 -10.47 18.32
N ILE A 275 -0.49 -9.35 17.65
CA ILE A 275 0.06 -8.03 17.95
C ILE A 275 -0.45 -7.57 19.31
N MET A 276 -1.77 -7.52 19.52
CA MET A 276 -2.36 -7.06 20.78
C MET A 276 -1.96 -7.96 21.97
N THR A 277 -1.90 -9.27 21.74
CA THR A 277 -1.44 -10.25 22.76
C THR A 277 0.03 -10.07 23.13
N THR A 278 0.85 -9.57 22.21
CA THR A 278 2.26 -9.28 22.47
C THR A 278 2.38 -7.93 23.19
N ILE A 279 1.71 -6.89 22.69
CA ILE A 279 1.69 -5.55 23.31
C ILE A 279 1.23 -5.60 24.77
N SER A 280 0.20 -6.39 25.11
CA SER A 280 -0.30 -6.50 26.49
C SER A 280 0.71 -7.06 27.49
N LYS A 281 1.76 -7.75 27.02
CA LYS A 281 2.81 -8.34 27.86
C LYS A 281 4.02 -7.42 28.04
N HIS A 282 4.12 -6.35 27.26
CA HIS A 282 5.29 -5.48 27.20
C HIS A 282 4.93 -4.05 27.62
N SER A 283 5.58 -3.57 28.68
CA SER A 283 5.30 -2.25 29.27
C SER A 283 6.20 -1.12 28.77
N ASN A 284 7.18 -1.41 27.92
CA ASN A 284 8.14 -0.43 27.42
C ASN A 284 7.98 -0.23 25.90
N VAL A 285 6.90 0.45 25.50
CA VAL A 285 6.58 0.76 24.09
C VAL A 285 6.36 2.26 23.88
N LYS A 286 7.22 3.08 24.50
CA LYS A 286 7.05 4.53 24.56
C LYS A 286 7.24 5.20 23.19
N THR A 287 8.31 4.84 22.48
CA THR A 287 8.64 5.41 21.17
C THR A 287 7.55 5.05 20.16
N PHE A 288 7.03 3.83 20.27
CA PHE A 288 5.92 3.34 19.47
C PHE A 288 4.64 4.16 19.69
N THR A 289 4.23 4.39 20.94
CA THR A 289 3.03 5.19 21.23
C THR A 289 3.19 6.65 20.79
N GLU A 290 4.36 7.26 20.99
CA GLU A 290 4.67 8.60 20.49
C GLU A 290 4.54 8.69 18.96
N LYS A 291 5.07 7.70 18.23
CA LYS A 291 4.94 7.63 16.76
C LYS A 291 3.48 7.46 16.32
N LEU A 292 2.69 6.64 17.00
CA LEU A 292 1.25 6.51 16.70
C LEU A 292 0.51 7.84 16.88
N LEU A 293 0.83 8.60 17.93
CA LEU A 293 0.25 9.94 18.13
C LEU A 293 0.64 10.93 17.04
N LEU A 294 1.90 10.89 16.59
CA LEU A 294 2.37 11.72 15.48
C LEU A 294 1.63 11.40 14.18
N LEU A 295 1.43 10.12 13.87
CA LEU A 295 0.67 9.66 12.70
C LEU A 295 -0.79 10.12 12.78
N LEU A 296 -1.44 9.91 13.94
CA LEU A 296 -2.82 10.34 14.14
C LEU A 296 -2.97 11.86 14.02
N ASN A 297 -2.01 12.64 14.53
CA ASN A 297 -2.06 14.10 14.45
C ASN A 297 -1.90 14.61 13.01
N ARG A 298 -1.13 13.92 12.17
CA ARG A 298 -1.02 14.22 10.73
C ARG A 298 -2.32 13.88 9.99
N GLY A 299 -3.02 12.83 10.41
CA GLY A 299 -4.26 12.37 9.78
C GLY A 299 -4.03 11.60 8.47
N ASP A 300 -2.78 11.32 8.12
CA ASP A 300 -2.40 10.53 6.95
C ASP A 300 -2.32 9.04 7.32
N ASP A 301 -2.73 8.16 6.40
CA ASP A 301 -2.55 6.71 6.54
C ASP A 301 -1.26 6.25 5.85
N PRO A 302 -0.20 5.86 6.59
CA PRO A 302 1.06 5.44 6.00
C PRO A 302 0.99 4.07 5.29
N VAL A 303 -0.06 3.29 5.54
CA VAL A 303 -0.27 1.96 4.93
C VAL A 303 -1.07 2.05 3.63
N CYS A 304 -1.80 3.16 3.41
CA CYS A 304 -2.53 3.42 2.17
C CYS A 304 -1.58 3.85 1.02
N ILE A 305 -0.67 2.94 0.64
CA ILE A 305 0.36 3.18 -0.38
C ILE A 305 -0.25 3.12 -1.79
N PHE A 306 -1.20 2.22 -2.01
CA PHE A 306 -1.79 1.94 -3.33
C PHE A 306 -3.25 2.40 -3.40
N LYS A 307 -3.71 2.71 -4.63
CA LYS A 307 -5.09 3.14 -4.91
C LYS A 307 -5.99 1.98 -5.36
N HIS A 308 -5.66 0.77 -4.93
CA HIS A 308 -6.40 -0.44 -5.26
C HIS A 308 -7.79 -0.45 -4.62
N GLN A 309 -8.68 -1.28 -5.15
CA GLN A 309 -10.04 -1.46 -4.64
C GLN A 309 -10.27 -2.92 -4.23
N PRO A 310 -11.04 -3.20 -3.17
CA PRO A 310 -11.63 -2.22 -2.24
C PRO A 310 -10.57 -1.56 -1.35
N GLN A 311 -10.79 -0.29 -0.97
CA GLN A 311 -9.89 0.38 -0.01
C GLN A 311 -10.07 -0.18 1.40
N PRO A 312 -8.97 -0.54 2.10
CA PRO A 312 -9.02 -0.98 3.49
C PRO A 312 -9.39 0.18 4.44
N PRO A 313 -9.79 -0.12 5.69
CA PRO A 313 -9.95 0.88 6.75
C PRO A 313 -8.65 1.63 7.03
N HIS A 314 -8.76 2.83 7.61
CA HIS A 314 -7.60 3.62 8.00
C HIS A 314 -6.76 2.87 9.05
N SER A 315 -5.51 2.56 8.71
CA SER A 315 -4.66 1.64 9.50
C SER A 315 -4.42 2.13 10.93
N VAL A 316 -4.07 3.41 11.11
CA VAL A 316 -3.82 4.03 12.43
C VAL A 316 -5.08 4.01 13.31
N LEU A 317 -6.23 4.43 12.78
CA LEU A 317 -7.49 4.46 13.54
C LEU A 317 -7.91 3.05 13.94
N LYS A 318 -7.86 2.10 13.01
CA LYS A 318 -8.15 0.69 13.27
C LYS A 318 -7.21 0.13 14.35
N PHE A 319 -5.91 0.40 14.24
CA PHE A 319 -4.92 -0.06 15.22
C PHE A 319 -5.16 0.51 16.62
N LEU A 320 -5.48 1.80 16.72
CA LEU A 320 -5.81 2.42 18.00
C LEU A 320 -7.12 1.87 18.58
N GLN A 321 -8.16 1.65 17.77
CA GLN A 321 -9.40 1.02 18.22
C GLN A 321 -9.13 -0.36 18.83
N ASP A 322 -8.24 -1.15 18.22
CA ASP A 322 -7.83 -2.45 18.77
C ASP A 322 -7.04 -2.33 20.08
N ILE A 323 -6.13 -1.34 20.19
CA ILE A 323 -5.42 -1.06 21.45
C ILE A 323 -6.43 -0.74 22.57
N PHE A 324 -7.43 0.10 22.29
CA PHE A 324 -8.45 0.49 23.26
C PHE A 324 -9.60 -0.51 23.39
N ALA A 325 -9.52 -1.68 22.76
CA ALA A 325 -10.48 -2.76 22.96
C ALA A 325 -10.30 -3.47 24.31
N SER A 326 -9.09 -3.45 24.89
CA SER A 326 -8.78 -4.03 26.20
C SER A 326 -8.03 -3.04 27.09
N LYS A 327 -8.26 -3.13 28.42
CA LYS A 327 -7.54 -2.31 29.41
C LYS A 327 -6.05 -2.64 29.46
N ASP A 328 -5.69 -3.89 29.21
CA ASP A 328 -4.30 -4.34 29.27
C ASP A 328 -3.48 -3.69 28.15
N THR A 329 -4.01 -3.65 26.93
CA THR A 329 -3.38 -2.98 25.79
C THR A 329 -3.47 -1.46 25.89
N ALA A 330 -4.58 -0.90 26.40
CA ALA A 330 -4.70 0.54 26.62
C ALA A 330 -3.68 1.08 27.63
N SER A 331 -3.18 0.23 28.54
CA SER A 331 -2.21 0.62 29.58
C SER A 331 -0.83 1.05 29.04
N ILE A 332 -0.55 0.81 27.75
CA ILE A 332 0.70 1.25 27.11
C ILE A 332 0.79 2.77 26.97
N PHE A 333 -0.34 3.47 26.93
CA PHE A 333 -0.36 4.92 26.85
C PHE A 333 -0.19 5.52 28.25
N TYR A 334 0.83 6.35 28.42
CA TYR A 334 1.00 7.12 29.65
C TYR A 334 -0.07 8.19 29.78
N HIS A 335 -0.26 8.70 31.00
CA HIS A 335 -1.28 9.71 31.28
C HIS A 335 -1.18 10.94 30.38
N THR A 336 0.05 11.45 30.14
CA THR A 336 0.28 12.60 29.25
C THR A 336 -0.09 12.28 27.80
N ASP A 337 0.30 11.10 27.31
CA ASP A 337 0.02 10.65 25.95
C ASP A 337 -1.49 10.49 25.72
N MET A 338 -2.21 10.01 26.74
CA MET A 338 -3.67 9.94 26.73
C MET A 338 -4.32 11.32 26.60
N MET A 339 -3.82 12.35 27.29
CA MET A 339 -4.37 13.71 27.15
C MET A 339 -4.16 14.24 25.73
N VAL A 340 -2.97 14.04 25.17
CA VAL A 340 -2.64 14.45 23.80
C VAL A 340 -3.50 13.71 22.78
N LEU A 341 -3.70 12.39 22.97
CA LEU A 341 -4.60 11.60 22.14
C LEU A 341 -6.01 12.18 22.15
N ILE A 342 -6.57 12.43 23.34
CA ILE A 342 -7.93 12.99 23.49
C ILE A 342 -8.01 14.39 22.84
N ASP A 343 -6.98 15.23 22.99
CA ASP A 343 -6.94 16.54 22.34
C ASP A 343 -7.01 16.41 20.81
N ILE A 344 -6.27 15.47 20.22
CA ILE A 344 -6.31 15.18 18.78
C ILE A 344 -7.70 14.69 18.38
N LEU A 345 -8.28 13.72 19.09
CA LEU A 345 -9.60 13.16 18.75
C LEU A 345 -10.71 14.20 18.81
N VAL A 346 -10.78 14.96 19.91
CA VAL A 346 -11.79 16.02 20.08
C VAL A 346 -11.67 17.07 18.98
N ARG A 347 -10.43 17.44 18.60
CA ARG A 347 -10.17 18.35 17.48
C ARG A 347 -10.64 17.75 16.14
N GLN A 348 -10.24 16.52 15.81
CA GLN A 348 -10.60 15.89 14.55
C GLN A 348 -12.12 15.68 14.42
N ILE A 349 -12.81 15.26 15.48
CA ILE A 349 -14.29 15.11 15.47
C ILE A 349 -14.97 16.48 15.26
N ALA A 350 -14.42 17.56 15.81
CA ALA A 350 -14.95 18.91 15.63
C ALA A 350 -14.74 19.44 14.21
N ASP A 351 -13.54 19.24 13.64
CA ASP A 351 -13.10 19.82 12.37
C ASP A 351 -13.67 19.08 11.15
N LEU A 352 -13.97 17.78 11.27
CA LEU A 352 -14.50 16.97 10.17
C LEU A 352 -15.94 17.37 9.81
N SER A 353 -16.19 17.51 8.51
CA SER A 353 -17.49 17.89 7.97
C SER A 353 -18.51 16.74 8.06
N PRO A 354 -19.82 17.05 8.12
CA PRO A 354 -20.87 16.03 8.00
C PRO A 354 -20.69 15.20 6.73
N GLY A 355 -20.82 13.88 6.86
CA GLY A 355 -20.68 12.92 5.76
C GLY A 355 -19.27 12.36 5.55
N ASP A 356 -18.25 12.89 6.24
CA ASP A 356 -16.90 12.33 6.18
C ASP A 356 -16.83 10.96 6.85
N LYS A 357 -16.36 9.95 6.11
CA LYS A 357 -16.23 8.57 6.59
C LYS A 357 -15.27 8.42 7.78
N LEU A 358 -14.32 9.34 7.96
CA LEU A 358 -13.38 9.26 9.08
C LEU A 358 -14.04 9.68 10.40
N ARG A 359 -15.10 10.50 10.37
CA ARG A 359 -15.72 11.02 11.60
C ARG A 359 -16.27 9.91 12.49
N MET A 360 -16.89 8.89 11.89
CA MET A 360 -17.36 7.70 12.62
C MET A 360 -16.22 6.90 13.25
N GLU A 361 -15.04 6.84 12.61
CA GLU A 361 -13.88 6.11 13.11
C GLU A 361 -13.27 6.81 14.33
N TYR A 362 -13.19 8.15 14.30
CA TYR A 362 -12.78 8.97 15.44
C TYR A 362 -13.77 8.89 16.61
N LEU A 363 -15.09 8.90 16.33
CA LEU A 363 -16.12 8.72 17.35
C LEU A 363 -16.03 7.33 18.01
N SER A 364 -15.86 6.28 17.20
CA SER A 364 -15.70 4.90 17.69
C SER A 364 -14.43 4.74 18.54
N LEU A 365 -13.33 5.39 18.15
CA LEU A 365 -12.10 5.42 18.93
C LEU A 365 -12.29 6.16 20.26
N MET A 366 -12.98 7.30 20.27
CA MET A 366 -13.30 8.02 21.51
C MET A 366 -14.17 7.14 22.44
N HIS A 367 -15.15 6.43 21.89
CA HIS A 367 -15.98 5.48 22.65
C HIS A 367 -15.13 4.36 23.28
N ALA A 368 -14.21 3.78 22.51
CA ALA A 368 -13.29 2.74 22.99
C ALA A 368 -12.40 3.26 24.14
N ILE A 369 -11.89 4.50 24.05
CA ILE A 369 -11.11 5.14 25.10
C ILE A 369 -11.93 5.31 26.38
N ILE A 370 -13.18 5.78 26.29
CA ILE A 370 -14.05 5.94 27.46
C ILE A 370 -14.25 4.60 28.17
N ARG A 371 -14.43 3.51 27.41
CA ARG A 371 -14.67 2.16 27.96
C ARG A 371 -13.43 1.53 28.59
N SER A 372 -12.26 1.71 27.98
CA SER A 372 -11.03 1.01 28.37
C SER A 372 -10.12 1.80 29.33
N THR A 373 -10.37 3.10 29.51
CA THR A 373 -9.51 3.97 30.34
C THR A 373 -10.27 4.62 31.50
N ALA A 374 -9.56 5.32 32.37
CA ALA A 374 -10.15 6.07 33.49
C ALA A 374 -10.67 7.47 33.06
N TYR A 375 -11.22 7.60 31.85
CA TYR A 375 -11.63 8.89 31.25
C TYR A 375 -12.52 9.73 32.17
N LEU A 376 -13.52 9.10 32.79
CA LEU A 376 -14.49 9.77 33.66
C LEU A 376 -13.88 10.30 34.97
N GLN A 377 -12.66 9.89 35.34
CA GLN A 377 -11.97 10.40 36.53
C GLN A 377 -11.26 11.73 36.26
N HIS A 378 -10.59 11.86 35.11
CA HIS A 378 -9.82 13.07 34.78
C HIS A 378 -10.61 14.05 33.91
N GLN A 379 -11.63 13.60 33.18
CA GLN A 379 -12.59 14.43 32.43
C GLN A 379 -11.94 15.44 31.49
N HIS A 380 -10.79 15.08 30.91
CA HIS A 380 -10.03 15.95 30.02
C HIS A 380 -10.84 16.23 28.76
N ARG A 381 -10.99 17.51 28.40
CA ARG A 381 -11.80 18.00 27.26
C ARG A 381 -13.27 17.58 27.28
N LEU A 382 -13.82 17.17 28.43
CA LEU A 382 -15.20 16.67 28.53
C LEU A 382 -16.23 17.71 28.07
N SER A 383 -16.09 18.98 28.48
CA SER A 383 -17.01 20.05 28.08
C SER A 383 -17.07 20.24 26.56
N ASP A 384 -15.90 20.16 25.91
CA ASP A 384 -15.77 20.35 24.47
C ASP A 384 -16.38 19.16 23.74
N LEU A 385 -16.07 17.94 24.22
CA LEU A 385 -16.67 16.71 23.70
C LEU A 385 -18.19 16.75 23.79
N GLN A 386 -18.76 17.11 24.95
CA GLN A 386 -20.21 17.23 25.13
C GLN A 386 -20.84 18.20 24.12
N GLY A 387 -20.25 19.38 23.95
CA GLY A 387 -20.73 20.37 22.98
C GLY A 387 -20.66 19.86 21.53
N ILE A 388 -19.59 19.14 21.18
CA ILE A 388 -19.42 18.54 19.84
C ILE A 388 -20.44 17.43 19.60
N LEU A 389 -20.64 16.52 20.56
CA LEU A 389 -21.61 15.43 20.43
C LEU A 389 -23.04 15.96 20.31
N GLN A 390 -23.40 17.01 21.06
CA GLN A 390 -24.67 17.71 20.88
C GLN A 390 -24.83 18.32 19.50
N ARG A 391 -23.78 19.01 19.01
CA ARG A 391 -23.77 19.61 17.68
C ARG A 391 -24.04 18.56 16.61
N ILE A 392 -23.34 17.42 16.66
CA ILE A 392 -23.50 16.34 15.68
C ILE A 392 -24.88 15.69 15.75
N LEU A 393 -25.46 15.51 16.95
CA LEU A 393 -26.83 15.01 17.07
C LEU A 393 -27.88 15.97 16.48
N GLY A 394 -27.61 17.27 16.53
CA GLY A 394 -28.46 18.32 15.96
C GLY A 394 -28.26 18.58 14.46
N GLU A 395 -27.32 17.90 13.80
CA GLU A 395 -27.11 18.00 12.34
C GLU A 395 -28.38 17.53 11.60
N GLU A 396 -28.85 18.30 10.61
CA GLU A 396 -30.07 17.99 9.84
C GLU A 396 -29.80 16.99 8.72
N GLU A 397 -28.54 16.72 8.40
CA GLU A 397 -28.11 15.81 7.36
C GLU A 397 -28.57 14.36 7.64
N GLU A 398 -29.21 13.74 6.64
CA GLU A 398 -29.74 12.38 6.68
C GLU A 398 -28.86 11.37 5.93
N ASP A 399 -27.66 11.76 5.48
CA ASP A 399 -26.72 10.86 4.81
C ASP A 399 -26.38 9.65 5.69
N GLN A 400 -26.13 8.49 5.06
CA GLN A 400 -25.87 7.24 5.77
C GLN A 400 -24.73 7.37 6.78
N GLN A 401 -23.67 8.10 6.43
CA GLN A 401 -22.53 8.38 7.30
C GLN A 401 -22.95 9.20 8.53
N CYS A 402 -23.73 10.27 8.35
CA CYS A 402 -24.24 11.09 9.45
C CYS A 402 -25.18 10.30 10.38
N GLN A 403 -25.97 9.36 9.83
CA GLN A 403 -26.80 8.47 10.64
C GLN A 403 -25.94 7.53 11.49
N MET A 404 -24.85 7.00 10.94
CA MET A 404 -23.91 6.17 11.70
C MET A 404 -23.23 6.96 12.82
N ASP A 405 -22.81 8.19 12.56
CA ASP A 405 -22.26 9.08 13.60
C ASP A 405 -23.25 9.23 14.76
N LYS A 406 -24.51 9.58 14.46
CA LYS A 406 -25.57 9.76 15.47
C LYS A 406 -25.81 8.47 16.26
N LEU A 407 -25.80 7.31 15.62
CA LEU A 407 -25.96 6.02 16.30
C LEU A 407 -24.83 5.74 17.30
N ILE A 408 -23.57 6.03 16.93
CA ILE A 408 -22.43 5.87 17.82
C ILE A 408 -22.58 6.78 19.05
N ILE A 409 -22.97 8.04 18.84
CA ILE A 409 -23.16 9.01 19.93
C ILE A 409 -24.27 8.55 20.89
N LEU A 410 -25.39 8.04 20.35
CA LEU A 410 -26.47 7.51 21.18
C LEU A 410 -26.02 6.31 22.02
N GLU A 411 -25.18 5.43 21.48
CA GLU A 411 -24.62 4.32 22.25
C GLU A 411 -23.64 4.81 23.33
N ILE A 412 -22.82 5.84 23.05
CA ILE A 412 -21.97 6.49 24.06
C ILE A 412 -22.82 7.01 25.23
N TYR A 413 -23.90 7.75 24.96
CA TYR A 413 -24.77 8.28 26.02
C TYR A 413 -25.52 7.21 26.80
N LYS A 414 -25.87 6.11 26.15
CA LYS A 414 -26.53 4.97 26.79
C LYS A 414 -25.59 4.22 27.73
N GLU A 415 -24.33 4.03 27.33
CA GLU A 415 -23.33 3.34 28.15
C GLU A 415 -22.75 4.26 29.25
N PHE A 416 -22.60 5.55 28.96
CA PHE A 416 -21.99 6.55 29.84
C PHE A 416 -22.89 7.80 29.99
N PRO A 417 -23.95 7.72 30.82
CA PRO A 417 -24.90 8.83 31.01
C PRO A 417 -24.28 10.11 31.55
N GLU A 418 -23.12 10.04 32.21
CA GLU A 418 -22.36 11.20 32.72
C GLU A 418 -21.85 12.10 31.58
N ILE A 419 -21.70 11.55 30.37
CA ILE A 419 -21.30 12.32 29.19
C ILE A 419 -22.53 13.02 28.59
N SER A 420 -23.75 12.52 28.82
CA SER A 420 -24.96 13.14 28.30
C SER A 420 -25.19 14.52 28.93
N PRO A 421 -25.48 15.55 28.12
CA PRO A 421 -25.74 16.90 28.60
C PRO A 421 -27.11 16.98 29.28
N GLY A 422 -27.13 16.78 30.59
CA GLY A 422 -28.36 16.85 31.40
C GLY A 422 -28.34 16.02 32.70
N THR A 423 -27.25 15.35 33.03
CA THR A 423 -27.08 14.55 34.27
C THR A 423 -26.32 15.28 35.39
N SER A 424 -26.16 16.61 35.30
CA SER A 424 -25.62 17.46 36.37
C SER A 424 -26.66 18.42 36.92
#